data_AF-X1VA03-F1
#
_entry.id   AF-X1VA03-F1
#
_cell.length_a   1.000
_cell.length_b   1.000
_cell.length_c   1.000
_cell.angle_alpha   90.00
_cell.angle_beta   90.00
_cell.angle_gamma   90.00
#
_symmetry.space_group_name_H-M   'P 1'
#
loop_
_entity.id
_entity.type
_entity.pdbx_description
1 polymer ?
#
loop_
_entity_poly.entity_id
_entity_poly.type
_entity_poly.pdbx_seq_one_letter_code
_entity_poly.pdbx_strand_id
1 'polypeptide(L)'
;EIIKFEPVIVYDIKEFEQFYIEQKETVLGEVDLSKEKIKSWIQDPESLELSENFNRLLNVSRNLKETYEGERPDLTDQSRSGYSMVLASILTSYNFFTDEDIIKIMIAQPRGKLRENTPEYLIYTLKKAKGGHTPVEAEELPEEIELPKEVKLEEVSQEKLNALLEEAIPDRGFLRDYIDIFSEITDTPKSFLFWGAMTTLSTILGKNCFVDWDIRKLYPNIWSVFLAPSGFRKGT
;
A
#
# COMPACT_ATOMS: atom_id res chain seq x y z
N GLU A 1 -48.46 7.53 -32.36
CA GLU A 1 -48.56 7.12 -30.95
C GLU A 1 -47.14 6.91 -30.45
N ILE A 2 -46.65 7.75 -29.54
CA ILE A 2 -45.28 7.60 -29.00
C ILE A 2 -45.40 6.59 -27.85
N ILE A 3 -44.92 5.37 -28.08
CA ILE A 3 -44.87 4.34 -27.05
C ILE A 3 -43.76 4.73 -26.06
N LYS A 4 -44.16 5.15 -24.86
CA LYS A 4 -43.23 5.45 -23.77
C LYS A 4 -42.73 4.11 -23.21
N PHE A 5 -41.51 3.74 -23.58
CA PHE A 5 -40.86 2.56 -23.03
C PHE A 5 -40.33 2.91 -21.62
N GLU A 6 -41.06 2.48 -20.58
CA GLU A 6 -40.61 2.53 -19.20
C GLU A 6 -40.24 1.11 -18.76
N PRO A 7 -38.97 0.68 -18.92
CA PRO A 7 -38.56 -0.62 -18.46
C PRO A 7 -38.61 -0.63 -16.94
N VAL A 8 -39.51 -1.44 -16.36
CA VAL A 8 -39.47 -1.77 -14.93
C VAL A 8 -38.33 -2.77 -14.77
N ILE A 9 -37.14 -2.26 -14.49
CA ILE A 9 -35.99 -3.13 -14.25
C ILE A 9 -36.07 -3.62 -12.80
N VAL A 10 -36.46 -4.88 -12.63
CA VAL A 10 -36.45 -5.56 -11.34
C VAL A 10 -35.09 -6.24 -11.21
N TYR A 11 -34.13 -5.59 -10.56
CA TYR A 11 -32.90 -6.28 -10.19
C TYR A 11 -33.07 -6.95 -8.83
N ASP A 12 -32.58 -8.18 -8.69
CA ASP A 12 -32.39 -8.80 -7.39
C ASP A 12 -31.11 -8.23 -6.77
N ILE A 13 -31.25 -7.57 -5.63
CA ILE A 13 -30.15 -6.99 -4.84
C ILE A 13 -29.04 -8.01 -4.56
N LYS A 14 -29.36 -9.31 -4.51
CA LYS A 14 -28.40 -10.41 -4.34
C LYS A 14 -27.41 -10.55 -5.51
N GLU A 15 -27.82 -10.20 -6.73
CA GLU A 15 -26.93 -10.25 -7.91
C GLU A 15 -25.78 -9.23 -7.81
N PHE A 16 -25.93 -8.24 -6.92
CA PHE A 16 -24.92 -7.23 -6.67
C PHE A 16 -24.05 -7.52 -5.43
N GLU A 17 -24.27 -8.61 -4.69
CA GLU A 17 -23.49 -8.93 -3.49
C GLU A 17 -21.97 -9.01 -3.78
N GLN A 18 -21.58 -9.48 -4.96
CA GLN A 18 -20.18 -9.49 -5.41
C GLN A 18 -19.54 -8.10 -5.55
N PHE A 19 -20.36 -7.06 -5.68
CA PHE A 19 -19.92 -5.66 -5.76
C PHE A 19 -20.04 -4.92 -4.43
N TYR A 20 -20.50 -5.60 -3.37
CA TYR A 20 -20.63 -4.97 -2.06
C TYR A 20 -19.25 -4.77 -1.48
N ILE A 21 -18.92 -3.50 -1.23
CA ILE A 21 -17.70 -3.14 -0.54
C ILE A 21 -17.98 -3.31 0.95
N GLU A 22 -17.21 -4.20 1.60
CA GLU A 22 -17.27 -4.40 3.03
C GLU A 22 -16.94 -3.09 3.75
N GLN A 23 -17.96 -2.45 4.33
CA GLN A 23 -17.80 -1.22 5.10
C GLN A 23 -17.32 -1.60 6.51
N LYS A 24 -16.00 -1.62 6.71
CA LYS A 24 -15.42 -1.81 8.04
C LYS A 24 -15.53 -0.52 8.82
N GLU A 25 -16.13 -0.57 10.01
CA GLU A 25 -16.07 0.54 10.96
C GLU A 25 -14.59 0.86 11.24
N THR A 26 -14.22 2.11 10.98
CA THR A 26 -12.88 2.60 11.30
C THR A 26 -12.84 2.88 12.79
N VAL A 27 -12.06 2.11 13.54
CA VAL A 27 -11.78 2.42 14.95
C VAL A 27 -10.98 3.71 14.99
N LEU A 28 -11.43 4.68 15.80
CA LEU A 28 -10.75 5.95 16.01
C LEU A 28 -10.13 5.95 17.41
N GLY A 29 -8.86 6.36 17.51
CA GLY A 29 -8.18 6.59 18.78
C GLY A 29 -8.59 7.91 19.44
N GLU A 30 -8.10 8.13 20.64
CA GLU A 30 -8.32 9.35 21.41
C GLU A 30 -7.23 10.40 21.15
N VAL A 31 -7.64 11.66 21.05
CA VAL A 31 -6.77 12.82 20.87
C VAL A 31 -7.31 13.92 21.78
N ASP A 32 -6.47 14.39 22.70
CA ASP A 32 -6.81 15.46 23.64
C ASP A 32 -6.13 16.77 23.24
N LEU A 33 -6.73 17.45 22.24
CA LEU A 33 -6.25 18.73 21.74
C LEU A 33 -7.40 19.67 21.41
N SER A 34 -7.27 20.93 21.84
CA SER A 34 -8.24 21.97 21.52
C SER A 34 -8.05 22.49 20.09
N LYS A 35 -9.17 22.75 19.41
CA LYS A 35 -9.16 23.25 18.04
C LYS A 35 -8.56 24.66 17.96
N GLU A 36 -8.73 25.45 19.01
CA GLU A 36 -8.24 26.82 19.14
C GLU A 36 -6.70 26.85 19.12
N LYS A 37 -6.07 25.89 19.81
CA LYS A 37 -4.62 25.74 19.84
C LYS A 37 -4.09 25.37 18.45
N ILE A 38 -4.74 24.45 17.76
CA ILE A 38 -4.38 24.08 16.37
C ILE A 38 -4.56 25.25 15.41
N LYS A 39 -5.62 26.06 15.56
CA LYS A 39 -5.81 27.27 14.75
C LYS A 39 -4.64 28.25 14.88
N SER A 40 -4.12 28.45 16.09
CA SER A 40 -2.96 29.34 16.28
C SER A 40 -1.71 28.84 15.54
N TRP A 41 -1.48 27.53 15.50
CA TRP A 41 -0.36 26.93 14.77
C TRP A 41 -0.49 27.01 13.25
N ILE A 42 -1.72 26.91 12.73
CA ILE A 42 -1.98 27.06 11.30
C ILE A 42 -1.78 28.51 10.84
N GLN A 43 -2.03 29.49 11.71
CA GLN A 43 -1.87 30.92 11.38
C GLN A 43 -0.41 31.32 11.19
N ASP A 44 0.50 30.70 11.93
CA ASP A 44 1.94 30.97 11.86
C ASP A 44 2.76 29.68 11.85
N PRO A 45 2.76 28.94 10.72
CA PRO A 45 3.43 27.65 10.63
C PRO A 45 4.97 27.77 10.63
N GLU A 46 5.52 28.92 10.25
CA GLU A 46 6.98 29.15 10.21
C GLU A 46 7.56 29.35 11.62
N SER A 47 6.74 29.81 12.57
CA SER A 47 7.13 29.92 13.99
C SER A 47 7.13 28.60 14.76
N LEU A 48 6.71 27.49 14.14
CA LEU A 48 6.56 26.22 14.83
C LEU A 48 7.90 25.59 15.16
N GLU A 49 8.20 25.52 16.46
CA GLU A 49 9.30 24.72 16.97
C GLU A 49 8.92 23.22 16.91
N LEU A 50 9.60 22.50 16.02
CA LEU A 50 9.52 21.05 15.92
C LEU A 50 10.45 20.40 16.96
N SER A 51 10.02 19.26 17.52
CA SER A 51 10.77 18.60 18.59
C SER A 51 12.17 18.20 18.13
N GLU A 52 13.15 18.27 19.05
CA GLU A 52 14.53 17.88 18.75
C GLU A 52 14.61 16.40 18.34
N ASN A 53 13.78 15.55 18.94
CA ASN A 53 13.63 14.15 18.59
C ASN A 53 13.19 13.97 17.13
N PHE A 54 12.24 14.78 16.65
CA PHE A 54 11.82 14.75 15.25
C PHE A 54 12.97 15.12 14.31
N ASN A 55 13.70 16.20 14.60
CA ASN A 55 14.83 16.64 13.77
C ASN A 55 15.95 15.58 13.72
N ARG A 56 16.22 14.91 14.85
CA ARG A 56 17.16 13.78 14.87
C ARG A 56 16.67 12.62 14.02
N LEU A 57 15.40 12.23 14.15
CA LEU A 57 14.80 11.15 13.38
C LEU A 57 14.70 11.46 11.89
N LEU A 58 14.47 12.71 11.50
CA LEU A 58 14.44 13.12 10.10
C LEU A 58 15.80 12.87 9.40
N ASN A 59 16.90 12.97 10.16
CA ASN A 59 18.25 12.73 9.63
C ASN A 59 18.62 11.24 9.60
N VAL A 60 17.95 10.39 10.40
CA VAL A 60 18.26 8.96 10.53
C VAL A 60 17.29 8.10 9.73
N SER A 61 16.01 8.45 9.72
CA SER A 61 14.94 7.69 9.07
C SER A 61 14.63 8.25 7.70
N ARG A 62 15.15 7.58 6.67
CA ARG A 62 14.87 7.93 5.27
C ARG A 62 13.36 7.91 4.98
N ASN A 63 12.64 6.90 5.47
CA ASN A 63 11.20 6.78 5.27
C ASN A 63 10.43 7.94 5.89
N LEU A 64 10.80 8.38 7.11
CA LEU A 64 10.17 9.54 7.75
C LEU A 64 10.44 10.82 6.96
N LYS A 65 11.70 11.01 6.54
CA LYS A 65 12.13 12.16 5.75
C LYS A 65 11.41 12.25 4.42
N GLU A 66 11.41 11.17 3.64
CA GLU A 66 10.70 11.06 2.35
C GLU A 66 9.20 11.30 2.52
N THR A 67 8.59 10.81 3.61
CA THR A 67 7.16 11.06 3.89
C THR A 67 6.90 12.52 4.23
N TYR A 68 7.76 13.14 5.03
CA TYR A 68 7.68 14.54 5.40
C TYR A 68 7.88 15.46 4.18
N GLU A 69 8.86 15.18 3.35
CA GLU A 69 9.16 15.91 2.11
C GLU A 69 8.12 15.63 1.01
N GLY A 70 7.32 14.57 1.13
CA GLY A 70 6.29 14.16 0.17
C GLY A 70 6.88 13.55 -1.10
N GLU A 71 7.87 12.67 -0.93
CA GLU A 71 8.60 11.94 -1.96
C GLU A 71 8.60 10.44 -1.64
N ARG A 72 7.42 9.80 -1.69
CA ARG A 72 7.25 8.37 -1.39
C ARG A 72 6.59 7.64 -2.57
N PRO A 73 7.31 7.34 -3.66
CA PRO A 73 6.74 6.72 -4.86
C PRO A 73 6.19 5.30 -4.61
N ASP A 74 6.54 4.69 -3.49
CA ASP A 74 6.09 3.38 -3.04
C ASP A 74 4.66 3.37 -2.47
N LEU A 75 4.10 4.53 -2.09
CA LEU A 75 2.73 4.61 -1.59
C LEU A 75 1.71 4.49 -2.73
N THR A 76 0.69 3.67 -2.55
CA THR A 76 -0.43 3.56 -3.52
C THR A 76 -1.22 4.87 -3.63
N ASP A 77 -1.36 5.58 -2.51
CA ASP A 77 -1.98 6.91 -2.45
C ASP A 77 -0.90 8.01 -2.45
N GLN A 78 -0.78 8.69 -3.59
CA GLN A 78 0.14 9.81 -3.81
C GLN A 78 -0.52 11.17 -3.51
N SER A 79 -1.73 11.19 -2.93
CA SER A 79 -2.44 12.42 -2.58
C SER A 79 -1.79 13.12 -1.38
N ARG A 80 -1.99 14.44 -1.27
CA ARG A 80 -1.57 15.22 -0.10
C ARG A 80 -2.16 14.66 1.21
N SER A 81 -3.39 14.15 1.18
CA SER A 81 -4.01 13.48 2.33
C SER A 81 -3.38 12.12 2.66
N GLY A 82 -2.95 11.38 1.64
CA GLY A 82 -2.24 10.12 1.81
C GLY A 82 -0.92 10.33 2.55
N TYR A 83 -0.14 11.33 2.14
CA TYR A 83 1.10 11.69 2.84
C TYR A 83 0.87 12.12 4.29
N SER A 84 -0.12 12.96 4.56
CA SER A 84 -0.47 13.36 5.94
C SER A 84 -0.86 12.17 6.81
N MET A 85 -1.60 11.21 6.25
CA MET A 85 -2.05 10.01 6.96
C MET A 85 -0.89 9.07 7.27
N VAL A 86 0.01 8.86 6.30
CA VAL A 86 1.21 8.01 6.49
C VAL A 86 2.16 8.67 7.49
N LEU A 87 2.37 9.99 7.38
CA LEU A 87 3.18 10.74 8.34
C LEU A 87 2.63 10.60 9.76
N ALA A 88 1.32 10.83 9.95
CA ALA A 88 0.67 10.66 11.24
C ALA A 88 0.83 9.23 11.78
N SER A 89 0.65 8.22 10.92
CA SER A 89 0.80 6.81 11.31
C SER A 89 2.23 6.44 11.72
N ILE A 90 3.25 6.98 11.03
CA ILE A 90 4.65 6.76 11.40
C ILE A 90 4.94 7.44 12.74
N LEU A 91 4.45 8.66 12.94
CA LEU A 91 4.72 9.37 14.19
C LEU A 91 4.01 8.73 15.38
N THR A 92 2.80 8.20 15.20
CA THR A 92 2.09 7.46 16.25
C THR A 92 2.73 6.11 16.59
N SER A 93 3.62 5.57 15.75
CA SER A 93 4.34 4.33 16.06
C SER A 93 5.43 4.52 17.12
N TYR A 94 5.87 5.77 17.31
CA TYR A 94 6.87 6.13 18.30
C TYR A 94 6.18 6.62 19.59
N ASN A 95 6.44 5.94 20.70
CA ASN A 95 5.83 6.26 22.01
C ASN A 95 6.29 7.58 22.65
N PHE A 96 7.21 8.32 22.04
CA PHE A 96 7.75 9.57 22.61
C PHE A 96 7.24 10.84 21.90
N PHE A 97 6.46 10.74 20.82
CA PHE A 97 5.81 11.91 20.23
C PHE A 97 4.47 12.17 20.92
N THR A 98 4.28 13.40 21.38
CA THR A 98 2.99 13.84 21.91
C THR A 98 2.03 14.19 20.77
N ASP A 99 0.72 14.21 21.05
CA ASP A 99 -0.27 14.64 20.05
C ASP A 99 0.04 16.04 19.50
N GLU A 100 0.58 16.93 20.34
CA GLU A 100 1.03 18.26 19.93
C GLU A 100 2.18 18.20 18.93
N ASP A 101 3.19 17.38 19.21
CA ASP A 101 4.34 17.21 18.31
C ASP A 101 3.88 16.72 16.94
N ILE A 102 3.03 15.70 16.92
CA ILE A 102 2.53 15.11 15.68
C ILE A 102 1.76 16.14 14.86
N ILE A 103 0.87 16.90 15.48
CA ILE A 103 0.09 17.93 14.79
C ILE A 103 0.96 19.07 14.27
N LYS A 104 1.94 19.54 15.06
CA LYS A 104 2.89 20.57 14.60
C LYS A 104 3.70 20.09 13.39
N ILE A 105 4.19 18.86 13.43
CA ILE A 105 4.92 18.24 12.32
C ILE A 105 4.03 18.12 11.07
N MET A 106 2.77 17.73 11.23
CA MET A 106 1.80 17.67 10.12
C MET A 106 1.48 19.05 9.53
N ILE A 107 1.48 20.11 10.34
CA ILE A 107 1.30 21.49 9.87
C ILE A 107 2.54 21.96 9.10
N ALA A 108 3.74 21.66 9.61
CA ALA A 108 5.00 22.06 9.01
C ALA A 108 5.38 21.28 7.74
N GLN A 109 4.66 20.20 7.43
CA GLN A 109 4.94 19.32 6.30
C GLN A 109 4.95 20.09 4.95
N PRO A 110 6.09 20.17 4.23
CA PRO A 110 6.23 20.97 3.01
C PRO A 110 5.27 20.60 1.86
N ARG A 111 4.99 19.30 1.69
CA ARG A 111 4.04 18.79 0.68
C ARG A 111 2.74 18.27 1.29
N GLY A 112 2.48 18.61 2.55
CA GLY A 112 1.22 18.31 3.21
C GLY A 112 0.08 19.16 2.66
N LYS A 113 -1.07 19.11 3.34
CA LYS A 113 -2.23 19.92 2.95
C LYS A 113 -2.06 21.42 3.21
N LEU A 114 -1.02 21.87 3.92
CA LEU A 114 -0.64 23.27 4.17
C LEU A 114 -1.84 24.21 4.38
N ARG A 115 -2.37 24.83 3.31
CA ARG A 115 -3.48 25.80 3.29
C ARG A 115 -4.88 25.21 3.50
N GLU A 116 -5.03 23.89 3.38
CA GLU A 116 -6.29 23.16 3.60
C GLU A 116 -6.34 22.47 4.97
N ASN A 117 -5.29 22.63 5.79
CA ASN A 117 -5.29 22.07 7.14
C ASN A 117 -6.37 22.77 7.97
N THR A 118 -7.48 22.09 8.23
CA THR A 118 -8.44 22.48 9.26
C THR A 118 -8.12 21.75 10.57
N PRO A 119 -8.41 22.36 11.73
CA PRO A 119 -8.30 21.66 13.02
C PRO A 119 -9.05 20.33 13.03
N GLU A 120 -10.24 20.30 12.41
CA GLU A 120 -11.06 19.11 12.26
C GLU A 120 -10.33 18.00 11.49
N TYR A 121 -9.71 18.35 10.36
CA TYR A 121 -8.99 17.41 9.52
C TYR A 121 -7.77 16.83 10.24
N LEU A 122 -6.98 17.67 10.90
CA LEU A 122 -5.77 17.25 11.60
C LEU A 122 -6.09 16.32 12.78
N ILE A 123 -7.09 16.69 13.60
CA ILE A 123 -7.57 15.83 14.69
C ILE A 123 -8.10 14.50 14.15
N TYR A 124 -8.94 14.53 13.10
CA TYR A 124 -9.50 13.30 12.53
C TYR A 124 -8.40 12.37 11.99
N THR A 125 -7.40 12.92 11.31
CA THR A 125 -6.27 12.16 10.76
C THR A 125 -5.46 11.50 11.88
N LEU A 126 -5.18 12.23 12.97
CA LEU A 126 -4.48 11.67 14.13
C LEU A 126 -5.30 10.59 14.85
N LYS A 127 -6.61 10.82 15.02
CA LYS A 127 -7.52 9.80 15.59
C LYS A 127 -7.53 8.52 14.75
N LYS A 128 -7.57 8.65 13.42
CA LYS A 128 -7.50 7.51 12.50
C LYS A 128 -6.15 6.79 12.58
N ALA A 129 -5.05 7.53 12.70
CA ALA A 129 -3.70 6.95 12.82
C ALA A 129 -3.58 6.13 14.11
N LYS A 130 -4.01 6.69 15.24
CA LYS A 130 -4.03 6.00 16.53
C LYS A 130 -4.98 4.80 16.56
N GLY A 131 -6.15 4.92 15.94
CA GLY A 131 -7.14 3.83 15.91
C GLY A 131 -6.75 2.64 15.03
N GLY A 132 -5.84 2.84 14.07
CA GLY A 132 -5.25 1.77 13.26
C GLY A 132 -3.97 1.16 13.83
N HIS A 133 -3.48 1.63 14.97
CA HIS A 133 -2.18 1.23 15.52
C HIS A 133 -2.30 0.18 16.63
N THR A 134 -1.69 -0.98 16.41
CA THR A 134 -1.22 -1.86 17.48
C THR A 134 0.21 -1.42 17.80
N PRO A 135 0.54 -1.01 19.05
CA PRO A 135 1.88 -0.54 19.38
C PRO A 135 2.91 -1.64 19.11
N VAL A 136 3.96 -1.31 18.37
CA VAL A 136 5.09 -2.21 18.12
C VAL A 136 6.14 -1.88 19.18
N GLU A 137 6.51 -2.87 20.00
CA GLU A 137 7.64 -2.74 20.93
C GLU A 137 8.91 -2.47 20.11
N ALA A 138 9.74 -1.55 20.60
CA ALA A 138 10.91 -1.07 19.90
C ALA A 138 11.96 -2.19 19.76
N GLU A 139 11.99 -2.86 18.61
CA GLU A 139 13.11 -3.72 18.22
C GLU A 139 14.13 -2.90 17.40
N GLU A 140 15.41 -3.10 17.74
CA GLU A 140 16.55 -2.40 17.18
C GLU A 140 16.62 -2.58 15.64
N LEU A 141 16.78 -1.45 14.93
CA LEU A 141 16.80 -1.40 13.47
C LEU A 141 18.04 -2.11 12.92
N PRO A 142 17.91 -3.03 11.94
CA PRO A 142 19.06 -3.60 11.26
C PRO A 142 19.81 -2.53 10.47
N GLU A 143 21.13 -2.54 10.60
CA GLU A 143 22.08 -1.69 9.86
C GLU A 143 22.03 -2.06 8.37
N GLU A 144 21.65 -1.09 7.52
CA GLU A 144 21.66 -1.15 6.05
C GLU A 144 20.75 -2.18 5.35
N ILE A 145 19.61 -1.69 4.84
CA ILE A 145 18.94 -2.30 3.69
C ILE A 145 19.21 -1.41 2.48
N GLU A 146 20.09 -1.86 1.59
CA GLU A 146 20.36 -1.21 0.31
C GLU A 146 19.07 -1.13 -0.52
N LEU A 147 18.71 0.09 -0.95
CA LEU A 147 17.61 0.27 -1.90
C LEU A 147 18.02 -0.25 -3.29
N PRO A 148 17.10 -0.89 -4.03
CA PRO A 148 17.33 -1.19 -5.43
C PRO A 148 17.51 0.12 -6.20
N LYS A 149 18.65 0.22 -6.91
CA LYS A 149 18.98 1.30 -7.84
C LYS A 149 17.86 1.47 -8.86
N GLU A 150 17.62 2.72 -9.26
CA GLU A 150 16.75 3.12 -10.37
C GLU A 150 16.76 2.07 -11.48
N VAL A 151 15.68 1.30 -11.60
CA VAL A 151 15.56 0.25 -12.61
C VAL A 151 15.35 0.97 -13.93
N LYS A 152 16.45 1.21 -14.66
CA LYS A 152 16.38 1.39 -16.10
C LYS A 152 15.58 0.18 -16.60
N LEU A 153 14.42 0.45 -17.21
CA LEU A 153 13.64 -0.59 -17.88
C LEU A 153 14.49 -1.09 -19.04
N GLU A 154 15.38 -2.04 -18.76
CA GLU A 154 16.02 -2.83 -19.78
C GLU A 154 14.92 -3.59 -20.48
N GLU A 155 14.86 -3.47 -21.82
CA GLU A 155 14.11 -4.45 -22.61
C GLU A 155 14.76 -5.81 -22.36
N VAL A 156 14.14 -6.59 -21.48
CA VAL A 156 14.54 -7.97 -21.22
C VAL A 156 14.08 -8.77 -22.44
N SER A 157 15.05 -9.32 -23.19
CA SER A 157 14.73 -10.23 -24.28
C SER A 157 13.98 -11.45 -23.73
N GLN A 158 13.06 -12.00 -24.53
CA GLN A 158 12.29 -13.18 -24.14
C GLN A 158 13.20 -14.37 -23.78
N GLU A 159 14.36 -14.47 -24.42
CA GLU A 159 15.39 -15.48 -24.14
C GLU A 159 15.99 -15.33 -22.73
N LYS A 160 16.33 -14.09 -22.33
CA LYS A 160 16.83 -13.78 -20.98
C LYS A 160 15.75 -14.04 -19.94
N LEU A 161 14.50 -13.70 -20.23
CA LEU A 161 13.37 -13.98 -19.34
C LEU A 161 13.16 -15.49 -19.15
N ASN A 162 13.22 -16.27 -20.22
CA ASN A 162 13.08 -17.73 -20.14
C ASN A 162 14.20 -18.36 -19.31
N ALA A 163 15.44 -17.90 -19.44
CA ALA A 163 16.56 -18.39 -18.64
C ALA A 163 16.36 -18.14 -17.14
N LEU A 164 15.92 -16.92 -16.78
CA LEU A 164 15.61 -16.57 -15.38
C LEU A 164 14.45 -17.38 -14.81
N LEU A 165 13.44 -17.68 -15.64
CA LEU A 165 12.32 -18.52 -15.22
C LEU A 165 12.75 -19.95 -14.96
N GLU A 166 13.59 -20.55 -15.82
CA GLU A 166 14.09 -21.91 -15.58
C GLU A 166 14.92 -21.99 -14.28
N GLU A 167 15.67 -20.95 -13.92
CA GLU A 167 16.38 -20.89 -12.64
C GLU A 167 15.42 -20.76 -11.44
N ALA A 168 14.32 -20.01 -11.59
CA ALA A 168 13.34 -19.80 -10.54
C ALA A 168 12.39 -20.98 -10.32
N ILE A 169 12.19 -21.82 -11.35
CA ILE A 169 11.32 -22.99 -11.27
C ILE A 169 12.08 -24.11 -10.55
N PRO A 170 11.55 -24.66 -9.45
CA PRO A 170 12.16 -25.81 -8.79
C PRO A 170 12.29 -27.00 -9.75
N ASP A 171 13.34 -27.81 -9.61
CA ASP A 171 13.57 -29.00 -10.46
C ASP A 171 12.44 -30.04 -10.45
N ARG A 172 11.53 -29.97 -9.46
CA ARG A 172 10.45 -30.94 -9.27
C ARG A 172 9.24 -30.36 -8.54
N GLY A 173 8.11 -31.04 -8.68
CA GLY A 173 6.86 -30.73 -7.99
C GLY A 173 5.90 -29.93 -8.86
N PHE A 174 4.77 -29.52 -8.26
CA PHE A 174 3.63 -28.94 -8.98
C PHE A 174 4.02 -27.84 -9.97
N LEU A 175 4.91 -26.91 -9.58
CA LEU A 175 5.27 -25.77 -10.42
C LEU A 175 6.01 -26.22 -11.70
N ARG A 176 6.93 -27.20 -11.58
CA ARG A 176 7.65 -27.79 -12.70
C ARG A 176 6.69 -28.54 -13.63
N ASP A 177 5.92 -29.44 -13.05
CA ASP A 177 5.01 -30.32 -13.80
C ASP A 177 3.96 -29.50 -14.56
N TYR A 178 3.41 -28.47 -13.93
CA TYR A 178 2.44 -27.56 -14.56
C TYR A 178 3.06 -26.86 -15.76
N ILE A 179 4.24 -26.25 -15.61
CA ILE A 179 4.86 -25.48 -16.69
C ILE A 179 5.27 -26.39 -17.85
N ASP A 180 5.85 -27.55 -17.58
CA ASP A 180 6.26 -28.49 -18.63
C ASP A 180 5.05 -28.99 -19.44
N ILE A 181 3.98 -29.45 -18.77
CA ILE A 181 2.78 -29.94 -19.44
C ILE A 181 2.11 -28.85 -20.27
N PHE A 182 1.89 -27.66 -19.70
CA PHE A 182 1.16 -26.60 -20.40
C PHE A 182 1.99 -25.90 -21.47
N SER A 183 3.32 -25.90 -21.35
CA SER A 183 4.21 -25.41 -22.42
C SER A 183 4.25 -26.37 -23.62
N GLU A 184 4.02 -27.67 -23.41
CA GLU A 184 3.97 -28.65 -24.50
C GLU A 184 2.65 -28.56 -25.29
N ILE A 185 1.53 -28.36 -24.61
CA ILE A 185 0.19 -28.38 -25.24
C ILE A 185 -0.34 -27.01 -25.66
N THR A 186 0.29 -25.90 -25.23
CA THR A 186 -0.14 -24.54 -25.58
C THR A 186 1.01 -23.66 -26.04
N ASP A 187 0.72 -22.69 -26.91
CA ASP A 187 1.67 -21.64 -27.32
C ASP A 187 1.81 -20.51 -26.27
N THR A 188 1.41 -20.77 -25.02
CA THR A 188 1.40 -19.76 -23.96
C THR A 188 2.84 -19.47 -23.50
N PRO A 189 3.25 -18.20 -23.37
CA PRO A 189 4.57 -17.87 -22.83
C PRO A 189 4.79 -18.49 -21.44
N LYS A 190 5.96 -19.11 -21.20
CA LYS A 190 6.32 -19.73 -19.92
C LYS A 190 6.13 -18.81 -18.71
N SER A 191 6.40 -17.51 -18.89
CA SER A 191 6.18 -16.48 -17.87
C SER A 191 4.71 -16.43 -17.41
N PHE A 192 3.78 -16.52 -18.36
CA PHE A 192 2.35 -16.49 -18.07
C PHE A 192 1.92 -17.74 -17.30
N LEU A 193 2.40 -18.91 -17.72
CA LEU A 193 2.13 -20.18 -17.04
C LEU A 193 2.69 -20.17 -15.61
N PHE A 194 3.91 -19.67 -15.42
CA PHE A 194 4.55 -19.55 -14.11
C PHE A 194 3.72 -18.68 -13.14
N TRP A 195 3.36 -17.46 -13.55
CA TRP A 195 2.60 -16.55 -12.69
C TRP A 195 1.17 -17.04 -12.44
N GLY A 196 0.56 -17.73 -13.42
CA GLY A 196 -0.73 -18.41 -13.23
C GLY A 196 -0.66 -19.53 -12.19
N ALA A 197 0.37 -20.36 -12.24
CA ALA A 197 0.59 -21.43 -11.27
C ALA A 197 0.88 -20.90 -9.86
N MET A 198 1.67 -19.84 -9.74
CA MET A 198 1.95 -19.16 -8.46
C MET A 198 0.70 -18.55 -7.84
N THR A 199 -0.15 -17.91 -8.65
CA THR A 199 -1.44 -17.37 -8.20
C THR A 199 -2.38 -18.48 -7.75
N THR A 200 -2.36 -19.64 -8.43
CA THR A 200 -3.14 -20.82 -8.03
C THR A 200 -2.69 -21.35 -6.66
N LEU A 201 -1.38 -21.52 -6.45
CA LEU A 201 -0.84 -21.93 -5.16
C LEU A 201 -1.19 -20.95 -4.05
N SER A 202 -1.05 -19.65 -4.30
CA SER A 202 -1.42 -18.58 -3.38
C SER A 202 -2.89 -18.66 -2.97
N THR A 203 -3.78 -18.90 -3.93
CA THR A 203 -5.23 -19.00 -3.68
C THR A 203 -5.58 -20.21 -2.81
N ILE A 204 -4.97 -21.37 -3.06
CA ILE A 204 -5.24 -22.60 -2.31
C ILE A 204 -4.65 -22.52 -0.89
N LEU A 205 -3.42 -22.03 -0.75
CA LEU A 205 -2.73 -21.98 0.53
C LEU A 205 -3.30 -20.89 1.43
N GLY A 206 -3.67 -19.73 0.88
CA GLY A 206 -4.25 -18.61 1.62
C GLY A 206 -3.44 -18.26 2.86
N LYS A 207 -4.13 -18.18 4.02
CA LYS A 207 -3.50 -17.92 5.33
C LYS A 207 -3.03 -19.18 6.07
N ASN A 208 -3.13 -20.35 5.44
CA ASN A 208 -2.78 -21.62 6.08
C ASN A 208 -1.29 -21.97 5.95
N CYS A 209 -0.57 -21.28 5.05
CA CYS A 209 0.87 -21.42 4.89
C CYS A 209 1.49 -20.02 4.93
N PHE A 210 2.58 -19.87 5.68
CA PHE A 210 3.34 -18.63 5.77
C PHE A 210 4.82 -18.95 5.84
N VAL A 211 5.62 -18.04 5.29
CA VAL A 211 7.04 -17.98 5.63
C VAL A 211 7.14 -17.15 6.90
N ASP A 212 7.79 -17.71 7.91
CA ASP A 212 8.04 -16.99 9.15
C ASP A 212 9.15 -15.97 8.89
N TRP A 213 8.76 -14.70 8.85
CA TRP A 213 9.66 -13.57 8.59
C TRP A 213 9.82 -12.76 9.87
N ASP A 214 10.22 -13.47 10.92
CA ASP A 214 10.53 -13.00 12.27
C ASP A 214 9.35 -12.22 12.92
N ILE A 215 9.24 -10.93 12.62
CA ILE A 215 8.18 -10.04 13.11
C ILE A 215 6.85 -10.16 12.35
N ARG A 216 6.83 -10.81 11.18
CA ARG A 216 5.63 -10.93 10.34
C ARG A 216 5.53 -12.30 9.69
N LYS A 217 4.29 -12.77 9.59
CA LYS A 217 3.94 -13.92 8.76
C LYS A 217 3.76 -13.44 7.32
N LEU A 218 4.67 -13.84 6.44
CA LEU A 218 4.54 -13.57 5.01
C LEU A 218 3.67 -14.67 4.40
N TYR A 219 2.43 -14.31 4.10
CA TYR A 219 1.52 -15.21 3.41
C TYR A 219 1.70 -15.11 1.90
N PRO A 220 1.57 -16.21 1.15
CA PRO A 220 1.54 -16.17 -0.30
C PRO A 220 0.19 -15.57 -0.72
N ASN A 221 0.09 -14.25 -0.76
CA ASN A 221 -1.07 -13.50 -1.27
C ASN A 221 -0.66 -12.75 -2.54
N ILE A 222 -0.50 -13.52 -3.62
CA ILE A 222 0.02 -13.06 -4.90
C ILE A 222 -1.16 -12.61 -5.77
N TRP A 223 -1.06 -11.39 -6.29
CA TRP A 223 -1.99 -10.84 -7.28
C TRP A 223 -1.25 -10.72 -8.61
N SER A 224 -1.77 -11.36 -9.66
CA SER A 224 -1.19 -11.28 -11.00
C SER A 224 -2.10 -10.46 -11.90
N VAL A 225 -1.54 -9.41 -12.51
CA VAL A 225 -2.23 -8.58 -13.51
C VAL A 225 -1.62 -8.87 -14.88
N PHE A 226 -2.41 -9.45 -15.78
CA PHE A 226 -1.99 -9.71 -17.14
C PHE A 226 -2.38 -8.53 -18.03
N LEU A 227 -1.38 -7.78 -18.48
CA LEU A 227 -1.56 -6.67 -19.41
C LEU A 227 -1.26 -7.17 -20.82
N ALA A 228 -2.30 -7.25 -21.65
CA ALA A 228 -2.18 -7.57 -23.06
C ALA A 228 -3.06 -6.61 -23.88
N PRO A 229 -2.66 -6.22 -25.11
CA PRO A 229 -3.55 -5.55 -26.05
C PRO A 229 -4.81 -6.38 -26.28
N SER A 230 -5.96 -5.73 -26.52
CA SER A 230 -7.19 -6.45 -26.82
C SER A 230 -7.02 -7.29 -28.09
N GLY A 231 -7.10 -8.61 -27.96
CA GLY A 231 -7.04 -9.55 -29.08
C GLY A 231 -8.34 -9.54 -29.88
N PHE A 232 -8.26 -9.35 -31.21
CA PHE A 232 -9.43 -9.18 -32.08
C PHE A 232 -10.10 -10.51 -32.54
N ARG A 233 -9.70 -11.68 -32.03
CA ARG A 233 -10.35 -12.96 -32.40
C ARG A 233 -10.09 -14.05 -31.35
N LYS A 234 -11.14 -14.76 -30.92
CA LYS A 234 -11.00 -16.09 -30.32
C LYS A 234 -10.48 -17.04 -31.41
N GLY A 235 -9.26 -17.55 -31.26
CA GLY A 235 -8.84 -18.75 -31.97
C GLY A 235 -9.48 -19.95 -31.28
N THR A 236 -10.42 -20.59 -31.95
CA THR A 236 -10.77 -22.01 -31.72
C THR A 236 -9.63 -22.91 -32.16
#